data_AF-A0A353P4E7-F1
#
_entry.id   AF-A0A353P4E7-F1
#
_cell.length_a   1.000
_cell.length_b   1.000
_cell.length_c   1.000
_cell.angle_alpha   90.00
_cell.angle_beta   90.00
_cell.angle_gamma   90.00
#
_symmetry.space_group_name_H-M   'P 1'
#
loop_
_entity.id
_entity.type
_entity.pdbx_description
1 polymer ?
#
loop_
_entity_poly.entity_id
_entity_poly.type
_entity_poly.pdbx_seq_one_letter_code
_entity_poly.pdbx_strand_id
1 'polypeptide(L)'
;MGETKTVKEAGPRVLPIVIYEGEQYFADLRLNEFRPVRCFESIAFDSEEGQIMCRQTGVVICQSCRMSAIISSYNLQKPLRCMRCFSSELIS
;
A
#
# COMPACT_ATOMS: atom_id res chain seq x y z
N MET A 1 -35.96 -16.24 -6.45
CA MET A 1 -35.46 -16.01 -5.08
C MET A 1 -34.04 -15.48 -5.20
N GLY A 2 -33.83 -14.20 -4.92
CA GLY A 2 -32.50 -13.57 -5.01
C GLY A 2 -31.67 -13.94 -3.79
N GLU A 3 -30.50 -14.52 -4.02
CA GLU A 3 -29.53 -14.79 -2.97
C GLU A 3 -28.96 -13.47 -2.44
N THR A 4 -29.32 -13.13 -1.20
CA THR A 4 -28.73 -12.02 -0.46
C THR A 4 -27.29 -12.38 -0.13
N LYS A 5 -26.33 -11.84 -0.89
CA LYS A 5 -24.91 -11.87 -0.53
C LYS A 5 -24.73 -11.17 0.81
N THR A 6 -24.53 -11.94 1.88
CA THR A 6 -24.09 -11.41 3.17
C THR A 6 -22.73 -10.75 2.99
N VAL A 7 -22.70 -9.41 3.03
CA VAL A 7 -21.46 -8.64 3.11
C VAL A 7 -20.87 -8.97 4.48
N LYS A 8 -19.85 -9.83 4.51
CA LYS A 8 -19.06 -10.06 5.72
C LYS A 8 -18.41 -8.73 6.07
N GLU A 9 -18.91 -8.07 7.10
CA GLU A 9 -18.25 -6.91 7.70
C GLU A 9 -16.84 -7.36 8.13
N ALA A 10 -15.82 -6.82 7.47
CA ALA A 10 -14.45 -7.09 7.86
C ALA A 10 -14.21 -6.37 9.18
N GLY A 11 -13.88 -7.12 10.23
CA GLY A 11 -13.51 -6.57 11.54
C GLY A 11 -12.34 -5.58 11.46
N PRO A 12 -12.03 -4.89 12.57
CA PRO A 12 -11.00 -3.86 12.61
C PRO A 12 -9.67 -4.41 12.09
N ARG A 13 -9.13 -3.76 11.05
CA ARG A 13 -7.82 -4.10 10.48
C ARG A 13 -6.76 -3.25 11.13
N VAL A 14 -5.69 -3.88 11.60
CA VAL A 14 -4.50 -3.17 12.05
C VAL A 14 -3.73 -2.72 10.80
N LEU A 15 -3.58 -1.40 10.64
CA LEU A 15 -2.76 -0.82 9.60
C LEU A 15 -1.31 -0.65 10.10
N PRO A 16 -0.30 -0.92 9.25
CA PRO A 16 1.10 -0.64 9.58
C PRO A 16 1.29 0.85 9.91
N ILE A 17 2.10 1.15 10.91
CA ILE A 17 2.47 2.52 11.29
C ILE A 17 3.87 2.82 10.78
N VAL A 18 4.03 3.99 10.18
CA VAL A 18 5.32 4.55 9.75
C VAL A 18 5.53 5.92 10.37
N ILE A 19 6.79 6.33 10.50
CA ILE A 19 7.16 7.66 11.01
C ILE A 19 7.80 8.44 9.87
N TYR A 20 7.31 9.65 9.65
CA TYR A 20 7.84 10.60 8.66
C TYR A 20 7.89 11.99 9.29
N GLU A 21 9.05 12.64 9.23
CA GLU A 21 9.25 13.99 9.80
C GLU A 21 8.80 14.15 11.27
N GLY A 22 8.86 13.07 12.05
CA GLY A 22 8.45 13.07 13.46
C GLY A 22 6.96 12.79 13.70
N GLU A 23 6.15 12.71 12.65
CA GLU A 23 4.73 12.39 12.72
C GLU A 23 4.45 10.92 12.35
N GLN A 24 3.39 10.36 12.93
CA GLN A 24 2.97 8.98 12.70
C GLN A 24 1.86 8.90 11.66
N TYR A 25 2.01 7.94 10.74
CA TYR A 25 1.05 7.67 9.69
C TYR A 25 0.71 6.19 9.66
N PHE A 26 -0.57 5.87 9.47
CA PHE A 26 -0.98 4.56 8.99
C PHE A 26 -0.70 4.45 7.49
N ALA A 27 -0.06 3.37 7.06
CA ALA A 27 0.09 3.05 5.65
C ALA A 27 -1.10 2.19 5.20
N ASP A 28 -2.08 2.80 4.52
CA ASP A 28 -3.22 2.08 3.95
C ASP A 28 -2.88 1.61 2.53
N LEU A 29 -2.32 0.39 2.44
CA LEU A 29 -1.93 -0.23 1.17
C LEU A 29 -3.11 -0.49 0.23
N ARG A 30 -4.34 -0.55 0.76
CA ARG A 30 -5.52 -0.77 -0.08
C ARG A 30 -5.94 0.52 -0.78
N LEU A 31 -5.84 1.65 -0.08
CA LEU A 31 -6.14 2.97 -0.62
C LEU A 31 -4.94 3.60 -1.32
N ASN A 32 -3.74 3.05 -1.12
CA ASN A 32 -2.47 3.65 -1.56
C ASN A 32 -2.28 5.06 -0.98
N GLU A 33 -2.51 5.19 0.33
CA GLU A 33 -2.44 6.47 1.03
C GLU A 33 -1.75 6.31 2.40
N PHE A 34 -1.00 7.33 2.80
CA PHE A 34 -0.59 7.53 4.19
C PHE A 34 -1.65 8.36 4.90
N ARG A 35 -2.11 7.87 6.06
CA ARG A 35 -3.13 8.52 6.86
C ARG A 35 -2.54 8.93 8.20
N PRO A 36 -2.35 10.22 8.48
CA PRO A 36 -1.81 10.65 9.75
C PRO A 36 -2.68 10.14 10.90
N VAL A 37 -2.06 9.77 12.02
CA VAL A 37 -2.78 9.22 13.18
C VAL A 37 -3.66 10.28 13.85
N ARG A 38 -3.28 11.57 13.73
CA ARG A 38 -3.88 12.68 14.47
C ARG A 38 -4.83 13.56 13.64
N CYS A 39 -4.80 13.49 12.31
CA CYS A 39 -5.64 14.30 11.43
C CYS A 39 -6.23 13.48 10.28
N PHE A 40 -7.07 14.11 9.47
CA PHE A 40 -7.88 13.43 8.44
C PHE A 40 -7.33 13.56 7.02
N GLU A 41 -6.36 14.44 6.79
CA GLU A 41 -5.78 14.68 5.47
C GLU A 41 -4.81 13.56 5.11
N SER A 42 -5.13 12.80 4.06
CA SER A 42 -4.28 11.71 3.59
C SER A 42 -3.30 12.18 2.52
N ILE A 43 -2.16 11.49 2.45
CA ILE A 43 -1.13 11.69 1.45
C ILE A 43 -1.15 10.49 0.51
N ALA A 44 -1.56 10.70 -0.74
CA ALA A 44 -1.54 9.66 -1.76
C ALA A 44 -0.12 9.19 -2.04
N PHE A 45 0.08 7.88 -2.23
CA PHE A 45 1.41 7.32 -2.48
C PHE A 45 2.06 7.83 -3.78
N ASP A 46 1.27 8.27 -4.76
CA ASP A 46 1.77 8.78 -6.03
C ASP A 46 2.00 10.31 -6.05
N SER A 47 1.67 11.01 -4.97
CA SER A 47 2.07 12.41 -4.78
C SER A 47 3.59 12.53 -4.60
N GLU A 48 4.16 13.73 -4.80
CA GLU A 48 5.59 13.96 -4.62
C GLU A 48 6.06 13.59 -3.20
N GLU A 49 5.32 14.07 -2.19
CA GLU A 49 5.54 13.75 -0.78
C GLU A 49 5.36 12.24 -0.50
N GLY A 50 4.28 11.65 -0.99
CA GLY A 50 4.00 10.23 -0.82
C GLY A 50 5.09 9.34 -1.42
N GLN A 51 5.67 9.72 -2.56
CA GLN A 51 6.79 9.00 -3.16
C GLN A 51 8.07 9.09 -2.31
N ILE A 52 8.33 10.23 -1.66
CA ILE A 52 9.43 10.38 -0.71
C ILE A 52 9.22 9.45 0.49
N MET A 53 8.02 9.51 1.10
CA MET A 53 7.65 8.63 2.21
C MET A 53 7.76 7.16 1.84
N CYS A 54 7.30 6.76 0.66
CA CYS A 54 7.40 5.38 0.17
C CYS A 54 8.85 4.89 0.14
N ARG A 55 9.77 5.70 -0.41
CA ARG A 55 11.20 5.37 -0.48
C ARG A 55 11.82 5.19 0.91
N GLN A 56 11.45 6.04 1.87
CA GLN A 56 11.99 5.98 3.23
C GLN A 56 11.44 4.82 4.04
N THR A 57 10.17 4.47 3.82
CA THR A 57 9.44 3.47 4.62
C THR A 57 9.44 2.07 3.99
N GLY A 58 9.94 1.94 2.76
CA GLY A 58 9.96 0.67 2.02
C GLY A 58 8.62 0.29 1.40
N VAL A 59 7.70 1.24 1.25
CA VAL A 59 6.47 1.01 0.46
C VAL A 59 6.84 0.99 -1.02
N VAL A 60 6.42 -0.07 -1.71
CA VAL A 60 6.61 -0.24 -3.15
C VAL A 60 5.26 -0.44 -3.82
N ILE A 61 5.11 0.13 -5.02
CA ILE A 61 3.87 0.10 -5.79
C ILE A 61 4.18 -0.47 -7.17
N CYS A 62 3.40 -1.46 -7.57
CA CYS A 62 3.40 -1.91 -8.95
C CYS A 62 2.66 -0.88 -9.81
N GLN A 63 3.38 -0.22 -10.72
CA GLN A 63 2.79 0.80 -11.61
C GLN A 63 1.72 0.24 -12.55
N SER A 64 1.83 -1.04 -12.93
CA SER A 64 0.88 -1.69 -13.85
C SER A 64 -0.47 -2.00 -13.20
N CYS A 65 -0.49 -2.59 -12.00
CA CYS A 65 -1.74 -3.02 -11.35
C CYS A 65 -2.08 -2.27 -10.05
N ARG A 66 -1.30 -1.25 -9.69
CA ARG A 66 -1.46 -0.40 -8.49
C ARG A 66 -1.46 -1.17 -7.16
N MET A 67 -0.98 -2.41 -7.14
CA MET A 67 -0.79 -3.18 -5.91
C MET A 67 0.41 -2.63 -5.16
N SER A 68 0.25 -2.40 -3.86
CA SER A 68 1.33 -1.93 -2.99
C SER A 68 1.70 -2.96 -1.92
N ALA A 69 2.93 -2.88 -1.43
CA ALA A 69 3.46 -3.71 -0.37
C ALA A 69 4.51 -2.93 0.43
N ILE A 70 4.69 -3.29 1.70
CA ILE A 70 5.83 -2.83 2.50
C ILE A 70 6.90 -3.91 2.42
N ILE A 71 8.11 -3.52 2.03
CA ILE A 71 9.28 -4.38 2.04
C ILE A 71 10.35 -3.82 2.97
N SER A 72 11.18 -4.71 3.53
CA SER A 72 12.35 -4.26 4.27
C SER A 72 13.29 -3.47 3.34
N SER A 73 13.80 -2.34 3.83
CA SER A 73 14.79 -1.50 3.13
C SER A 73 16.05 -2.27 2.72
N TYR A 74 16.40 -3.35 3.45
CA TYR A 74 17.49 -4.25 3.09
C TYR A 74 17.29 -4.95 1.73
N ASN A 75 16.03 -5.20 1.34
CA ASN A 75 15.69 -5.89 0.10
C ASN A 75 15.51 -4.95 -1.10
N LEU A 76 15.66 -3.63 -0.95
CA LEU A 76 15.57 -2.66 -2.05
C LEU A 76 16.71 -2.80 -3.08
N GLN A 77 17.78 -3.54 -2.75
CA GLN A 77 18.91 -3.76 -3.65
C GLN A 77 18.60 -4.72 -4.81
N LYS A 78 17.47 -5.44 -4.77
CA LYS A 78 17.07 -6.38 -5.83
C LYS A 78 15.88 -5.83 -6.61
N PRO A 79 15.81 -6.07 -7.93
CA PRO A 79 14.64 -5.71 -8.72
C PRO A 79 13.42 -6.50 -8.22
N LEU A 80 12.38 -5.77 -7.80
CA LEU A 80 11.13 -6.37 -7.34
C LEU A 80 10.21 -6.61 -8.53
N ARG A 81 9.54 -7.77 -8.53
CA ARG A 81 8.53 -8.11 -9.54
C ARG A 81 7.18 -8.30 -8.87
N CYS A 82 6.15 -7.65 -9.42
CA CYS A 82 4.79 -7.88 -8.98
C CYS A 82 4.33 -9.26 -9.47
N MET A 83 4.08 -10.19 -8.55
CA MET A 83 3.66 -11.54 -8.93
C MET A 83 2.32 -11.57 -9.69
N ARG A 84 1.44 -10.60 -9.43
CA ARG A 84 0.16 -10.47 -10.15
C ARG A 84 0.39 -10.14 -11.63
N CYS A 85 1.24 -9.16 -11.93
CA CYS A 85 1.58 -8.78 -13.31
C CYS A 85 2.50 -9.81 -13.98
N PHE A 86 3.41 -10.42 -13.22
CA PHE A 86 4.29 -11.46 -13.75
C PHE A 86 3.48 -12.72 -14.13
N SER A 87 2.44 -13.06 -13.37
CA SER A 87 1.55 -14.17 -13.70
C SER A 87 0.68 -13.93 -14.94
N SER A 88 0.48 -12.67 -15.36
CA SER A 88 -0.27 -12.35 -16.58
C SER A 88 0.55 -12.44 -17.86
N GLU A 89 1.88 -12.58 -17.81
CA GLU A 89 2.73 -12.82 -18.98
C GLU A 89 2.87 -14.32 -19.33
N LEU A 90 2.13 -15.21 -18.66
CA LEU A 90 2.27 -16.67 -18.78
C LEU A 90 1.05 -17.41 -19.35
N ILE A 91 0.08 -16.72 -19.97
CA ILE A 91 -1.00 -17.40 -20.71
C ILE A 91 -1.25 -16.66 -22.05
N SER A 92 -1.05 -17.44 -23.12
CA SER A 92 -1.36 -17.25 -24.56
C SER A 92 -0.59 -16.20 -25.35
#